data_AF-A0A970SAK9-F1
#
_entry.id   AF-A0A970SAK9-F1
#
_cell.length_a   1.000
_cell.length_b   1.000
_cell.length_c   1.000
_cell.angle_alpha   90.00
_cell.angle_beta   90.00
_cell.angle_gamma   90.00
#
_symmetry.space_group_name_H-M   'P 1'
#
loop_
_entity.id
_entity.type
_entity.pdbx_description
1 polymer ?
#
loop_
_entity_poly.entity_id
_entity_poly.type
_entity_poly.pdbx_seq_one_letter_code
_entity_poly.pdbx_strand_id
1 'polypeptide(L)' 'MREQIAAVRTFLSTSPQTSAQLASRFRRSPALGIQAVLGALEELGMLEEENGTYSLISNR' A
#
# COMPACT_ATOMS: atom_id res chain seq x y z
N MET A 1 -10.94 2.39 6.77
CA MET A 1 -10.22 1.19 6.26
C MET A 1 -10.46 0.95 4.77
N ARG A 2 -11.71 0.72 4.30
CA ARG A 2 -11.99 0.47 2.87
C ARG A 2 -11.50 1.57 1.92
N GLU A 3 -11.66 2.84 2.31
CA GLU A 3 -11.16 3.99 1.53
C GLU A 3 -9.63 4.08 1.51
N GLN A 4 -8.96 3.70 2.61
CA GLN A 4 -7.49 3.62 2.65
C GLN A 4 -6.98 2.53 1.71
N ILE A 5 -7.65 1.38 1.67
CA ILE A 5 -7.32 0.30 0.74
C ILE A 5 -7.48 0.77 -0.71
N ALA A 6 -8.58 1.42 -1.04
CA ALA A 6 -8.81 1.96 -2.39
C ALA A 6 -7.74 2.99 -2.79
N ALA A 7 -7.39 3.89 -1.88
CA ALA A 7 -6.35 4.89 -2.11
C ALA A 7 -4.96 4.26 -2.29
N VAL A 8 -4.55 3.35 -1.39
CA VAL A 8 -3.26 2.62 -1.49
C VAL A 8 -3.18 1.88 -2.83
N ARG A 9 -4.22 1.15 -3.22
CA ARG A 9 -4.26 0.46 -4.52
C ARG A 9 -4.14 1.42 -5.71
N THR A 10 -4.81 2.58 -5.66
CA THR A 10 -4.74 3.59 -6.73
C THR A 10 -3.33 4.19 -6.86
N PHE A 11 -2.64 4.40 -5.73
CA PHE A 11 -1.27 4.88 -5.76
C PHE A 11 -0.31 3.82 -6.31
N LEU A 12 -0.46 2.57 -5.86
CA LEU A 12 0.38 1.45 -6.27
C LEU A 12 0.12 0.98 -7.71
N SER A 13 -1.07 1.26 -8.28
CA SER A 13 -1.35 1.00 -9.69
C SER A 13 -0.63 1.95 -10.64
N THR A 14 -0.14 3.08 -10.13
CA THR A 14 0.61 4.07 -10.93
C THR A 14 2.10 3.75 -10.92
N SER A 15 2.66 3.50 -9.74
CA SER A 15 4.06 3.13 -9.57
C SER A 15 4.26 2.40 -8.24
N PRO A 16 5.32 1.59 -8.10
CA PRO A 16 5.76 1.12 -6.79
C PRO A 16 6.01 2.30 -5.84
N GLN A 17 5.62 2.18 -4.58
CA GLN A 17 5.83 3.22 -3.56
C GLN A 17 6.23 2.63 -2.21
N THR A 18 7.00 3.40 -1.44
CA THR A 18 7.35 3.00 -0.07
C THR A 18 6.19 3.28 0.90
N SER A 19 6.18 2.59 2.04
CA SER A 19 5.21 2.82 3.11
C SER A 19 5.22 4.28 3.60
N ALA A 20 6.39 4.92 3.66
CA ALA A 20 6.54 6.32 4.02
C ALA A 20 5.91 7.28 3.00
N GLN A 21 6.11 7.02 1.70
CA GLN A 21 5.48 7.79 0.62
C GLN A 21 3.96 7.67 0.66
N LEU A 22 3.45 6.45 0.85
CA LEU A 22 2.01 6.23 1.03
C LEU A 22 1.48 6.97 2.26
N ALA A 23 2.12 6.81 3.42
CA ALA A 23 1.72 7.47 4.67
C ALA A 23 1.67 9.00 4.55
N SER A 24 2.63 9.61 3.85
CA SER A 24 2.66 11.06 3.62
C SER A 24 1.44 11.60 2.85
N ARG A 25 0.77 10.76 2.06
CA ARG A 25 -0.45 11.13 1.33
C ARG A 25 -1.70 11.10 2.19
N PHE A 26 -1.66 10.47 3.36
CA PHE A 26 -2.80 10.38 4.26
C PHE A 26 -2.67 11.37 5.42
N ARG A 27 -3.22 12.58 5.24
CA ARG A 27 -3.19 13.68 6.23
C ARG A 27 -3.82 13.35 7.59
N ARG A 28 -4.65 12.30 7.67
CA ARG A 28 -5.41 11.88 8.86
C ARG A 28 -5.23 10.40 9.24
N SER A 29 -4.34 9.67 8.57
CA SER A 29 -4.09 8.26 8.91
C SER A 29 -2.74 8.09 9.59
N PRO A 30 -2.67 7.43 10.75
CA PRO A 30 -1.39 7.11 11.37
C PRO A 30 -0.60 6.16 10.46
N ALA A 31 0.72 6.32 10.40
CA ALA A 31 1.62 5.46 9.62
C ALA A 31 1.40 3.96 9.94
N LEU A 32 1.09 3.63 11.19
CA LEU A 32 0.69 2.30 11.66
C LEU A 32 -0.52 1.73 10.89
N GLY A 33 -1.51 2.56 10.57
CA GLY A 33 -2.69 2.12 9.81
C GLY A 33 -2.36 1.79 8.36
N ILE A 34 -1.41 2.49 7.76
CA ILE A 34 -0.95 2.19 6.39
C ILE A 34 -0.09 0.93 6.37
N GLN A 35 0.80 0.74 7.35
CA GLN A 35 1.55 -0.52 7.46
C GLN A 35 0.64 -1.72 7.68
N ALA A 36 -0.38 -1.62 8.54
CA ALA A 36 -1.34 -2.70 8.73
C ALA A 36 -2.11 -3.04 7.43
N VAL A 37 -2.45 -2.03 6.62
CA VAL A 37 -3.10 -2.25 5.32
C VAL A 37 -2.14 -2.91 4.33
N LEU A 38 -0.88 -2.49 4.28
CA LEU A 38 0.14 -3.07 3.40
C LEU A 38 0.39 -4.53 3.75
N GLY A 39 0.61 -4.84 5.03
CA GLY A 39 0.81 -6.21 5.50
C GLY A 39 -0.40 -7.12 5.23
N ALA A 40 -1.62 -6.62 5.46
CA ALA A 40 -2.82 -7.39 5.15
C ALA A 40 -2.97 -7.67 3.63
N LEU A 41 -2.58 -6.74 2.76
CA LEU A 41 -2.65 -6.94 1.31
C LEU A 41 -1.52 -7.85 0.80
N GLU A 42 -0.36 -7.82 1.42
CA GLU A 42 0.76 -8.73 1.15
C GLU A 42 0.41 -10.17 1.58
N GLU A 43 -0.15 -10.36 2.77
CA GLU A 43 -0.63 -11.68 3.24
C GLU A 43 -1.71 -12.29 2.31
N LEU A 44 -2.50 -11.44 1.65
CA LEU A 44 -3.51 -11.85 0.67
C LEU A 44 -2.91 -12.11 -0.73
N GLY A 45 -1.60 -11.97 -0.91
CA GLY A 45 -0.93 -12.13 -2.21
C GLY A 45 -1.33 -11.06 -3.23
N MET A 46 -1.75 -9.87 -2.78
CA MET A 46 -2.15 -8.76 -3.64
C MET A 46 -1.06 -7.71 -3.84
N LEU A 47 -0.06 -7.69 -2.94
CA LEU A 47 1.11 -6.82 -3.00
C LEU A 47 2.38 -7.64 -2.92
N GLU A 48 3.43 -7.11 -3.54
CA GLU A 48 4.80 -7.59 -3.39
C GLU A 48 5.65 -6.44 -2.85
N GLU A 49 6.42 -6.72 -1.79
CA GLU A 49 7.47 -5.83 -1.32
C GLU A 49 8.81 -6.18 -1.99
N GLU A 50 9.38 -5.24 -2.71
CA GLU A 50 10.73 -5.35 -3.27
C GLU A 50 11.58 -4.16 -2.80
N ASN A 51 12.65 -4.45 -2.06
CA ASN A 51 13.59 -3.46 -1.53
C ASN A 51 12.93 -2.30 -0.75
N GLY A 52 11.91 -2.60 0.07
CA GLY A 52 11.16 -1.58 0.83
C GLY A 52 10.13 -0.80 0.01
N THR A 53 9.87 -1.23 -1.22
CA THR A 53 8.89 -0.64 -2.14
C THR A 53 7.76 -1.63 -2.37
N TYR A 54 6.52 -1.19 -2.20
CA TYR A 54 5.35 -2.02 -2.45
C TYR A 54 4.87 -1.83 -3.88
N SER A 55 4.45 -2.91 -4.52
CA SER A 55 3.83 -2.90 -5.85
C SER A 55 2.63 -3.85 -5.91
N LEU A 56 1.66 -3.58 -6.78
CA LEU A 56 0.54 -4.49 -6.98
C LEU A 56 1.00 -5.71 -7.75
N ILE A 57 0.69 -6.90 -7.22
CA ILE A 57 0.80 -8.14 -7.99
C ILE A 57 -0.30 -8.09 -9.04
N SER A 58 0.06 -7.67 -10.25
CA SER A 58 -0.84 -7.71 -11.39
C SER A 58 -0.92 -9.16 -11.84
N ASN A 59 -1.91 -9.88 -11.30
CA ASN A 59 -2.22 -11.25 -11.72
C ASN A 59 -2.74 -11.17 -13.16
N ARG A 60 -1.81 -11.23 -14.11
CA ARG A 60 -2.08 -11.17 -15.55
C ARG A 60 -2.40 -12.56 -16.09
#